data_AF-A0A9X5UHP0-F1
#
_entry.id   AF-A0A9X5UHP0-F1
#
_cell.length_a   1.000
_cell.length_b   1.000
_cell.length_c   1.000
_cell.angle_alpha   90.00
_cell.angle_beta   90.00
_cell.angle_gamma   90.00
#
_symmetry.space_group_name_H-M   'P 1'
#
loop_
_entity.id
_entity.type
_entity.pdbx_description
1 polymer ?
#
loop_
_entity_poly.entity_id
_entity_poly.type
_entity_poly.pdbx_seq_one_letter_code
_entity_poly.pdbx_strand_id
1 'polypeptide(L)' 'MPAAVRVTQHDLCRARCVCGKVHVAGQPEQVSQAAVSYGPVLRGWGLYLLVRQHLPVERAAELLRELTGRVLSTG' A
#
# COMPACT_ATOMS: atom_id res chain seq x y z
N MET A 1 -8.72 -2.85 20.55
CA MET A 1 -9.21 -3.30 19.23
C MET A 1 -8.19 -2.86 18.19
N PRO A 2 -7.69 -3.75 17.31
CA PRO A 2 -6.79 -3.34 16.23
C PRO A 2 -7.53 -2.41 15.27
N ALA A 3 -6.82 -1.43 14.71
CA ALA A 3 -7.35 -0.55 13.68
C ALA A 3 -7.66 -1.37 12.42
N ALA A 4 -8.89 -1.28 11.90
CA ALA A 4 -9.29 -2.02 10.71
C ALA A 4 -8.56 -1.47 9.47
N VAL A 5 -7.69 -2.28 8.88
CA VAL A 5 -7.03 -1.96 7.60
C VAL A 5 -7.76 -2.67 6.46
N ARG A 6 -8.18 -1.88 5.46
CA ARG A 6 -8.70 -2.38 4.19
C ARG A 6 -7.56 -2.48 3.18
N VAL A 7 -7.42 -3.67 2.58
CA VAL A 7 -6.47 -3.90 1.48
C VAL A 7 -7.28 -4.07 0.20
N THR A 8 -6.95 -3.29 -0.82
CA THR A 8 -7.56 -3.37 -2.15
C THR A 8 -6.46 -3.62 -3.17
N GLN A 9 -6.51 -4.78 -3.81
CA GLN A 9 -5.65 -5.13 -4.94
C GLN A 9 -6.29 -4.63 -6.24
N HIS A 10 -5.49 -4.02 -7.11
CA HIS A 10 -5.93 -3.56 -8.42
C HIS A 10 -5.11 -4.29 -9.48
N ASP A 11 -5.73 -5.27 -10.14
CA ASP A 11 -5.07 -6.04 -11.19
C ASP A 11 -5.24 -5.37 -12.56
N LEU A 12 -4.13 -5.07 -13.22
CA LEU A 12 -4.12 -4.53 -14.57
C LEU A 12 -4.07 -5.69 -15.58
N CYS A 13 -5.20 -5.95 -16.23
CA CYS A 13 -5.29 -6.98 -17.24
C CYS A 13 -4.78 -6.49 -18.61
N ARG A 14 -4.05 -7.37 -19.31
CA ARG A 14 -3.57 -7.14 -20.67
C ARG A 14 -4.19 -8.18 -21.60
N ALA A 15 -4.94 -7.74 -22.61
CA ALA A 15 -5.63 -8.62 -23.55
C ALA A 15 -5.18 -8.33 -24.99
N ARG A 16 -4.94 -9.39 -25.76
CA ARG A 16 -4.65 -9.27 -27.19
C ARG A 16 -5.96 -9.34 -27.97
N CYS A 17 -6.28 -8.28 -28.70
CA CYS A 17 -7.43 -8.25 -29.57
C CYS A 17 -7.18 -9.10 -30.82
N VAL A 18 -8.26 -9.58 -31.44
CA VAL A 18 -8.25 -10.28 -32.73
C VAL A 18 -7.60 -9.47 -33.86
N CYS A 19 -7.54 -8.13 -33.72
CA CYS A 19 -6.86 -7.24 -34.66
C CYS A 19 -5.33 -7.18 -34.47
N GLY A 20 -4.76 -7.96 -33.55
CA GLY A 20 -3.31 -8.00 -33.26
C GLY A 20 -2.82 -6.93 -32.27
N LYS A 21 -3.63 -5.94 -31.91
CA LYS A 21 -3.28 -4.93 -30.89
C LYS A 21 -3.44 -5.48 -29.48
N VAL A 22 -2.58 -5.01 -28.57
CA VAL A 22 -2.66 -5.37 -27.16
C VAL A 22 -3.23 -4.21 -26.36
N HIS A 23 -4.33 -4.46 -25.66
CA HIS A 23 -5.01 -3.50 -24.81
C HIS A 23 -4.64 -3.76 -23.36
N VAL A 24 -4.33 -2.70 -22.61
CA VAL A 24 -4.05 -2.74 -21.17
C VAL A 24 -5.19 -2.01 -20.47
N ALA A 25 -5.71 -2.57 -19.40
CA ALA A 25 -6.69 -1.91 -18.55
C ALA A 25 -6.10 -0.59 -18.00
N GLY A 26 -6.89 0.48 -18.01
CA GLY A 26 -6.48 1.76 -17.46
C GLY A 26 -6.24 1.67 -15.96
N GLN A 27 -5.15 2.30 -15.48
CA GLN A 27 -4.87 2.38 -14.05
C GLN A 27 -5.90 3.30 -13.37
N PRO A 28 -6.38 2.97 -12.15
CA PRO A 28 -7.22 3.88 -11.39
C PRO A 28 -6.46 5.18 -11.07
N GLU A 29 -7.04 6.33 -11.43
CA GLU A 29 -6.40 7.66 -11.30
C GLU A 29 -6.05 8.02 -9.84
N GLN A 30 -6.83 7.49 -8.89
CA GLN A 30 -6.68 7.75 -7.46
C GLN A 30 -5.59 6.90 -6.78
N VAL A 31 -4.96 5.95 -7.50
CA VAL A 31 -3.97 5.01 -6.94
C VAL A 31 -2.59 5.30 -7.53
N SER A 32 -1.59 5.45 -6.67
CA SER A 32 -0.21 5.70 -7.13
C SER A 32 0.31 4.57 -8.02
N GLN A 33 1.24 4.88 -8.92
CA GLN A 33 1.92 3.89 -9.77
C GLN A 33 2.84 2.91 -9.02
N ALA A 34 3.04 3.09 -7.71
CA ALA A 34 3.80 2.16 -6.90
C ALA A 34 3.07 0.80 -6.76
N ALA A 35 3.85 -0.29 -6.70
CA ALA A 35 3.32 -1.64 -6.52
C ALA A 35 2.50 -1.80 -5.24
N VAL A 36 2.83 -1.02 -4.20
CA VAL A 36 2.07 -0.94 -2.95
C VAL A 36 1.89 0.54 -2.60
N SER A 37 0.67 0.90 -2.20
CA SER A 37 0.36 2.26 -1.74
C SER A 37 -0.39 2.22 -0.41
N TYR A 38 0.01 3.11 0.50
CA TYR A 38 -0.60 3.21 1.82
C TYR A 38 -1.50 4.44 1.91
N GLY A 39 -2.66 4.27 2.54
CA GLY A 39 -3.59 5.36 2.81
C GLY A 39 -2.95 6.48 3.66
N PRO A 40 -3.52 7.70 3.63
CA PRO A 40 -2.96 8.86 4.32
C PRO A 40 -2.82 8.65 5.83
N VAL A 41 -3.78 7.94 6.46
CA VAL A 41 -3.72 7.61 7.89
C VAL A 41 -2.47 6.78 8.19
N LEU A 42 -2.29 5.66 7.50
CA LEU A 42 -1.18 4.75 7.75
C LEU A 42 0.19 5.39 7.48
N ARG A 43 0.29 6.25 6.45
CA ARG A 43 1.47 7.08 6.21
C ARG A 43 1.74 8.06 7.35
N GLY A 44 0.69 8.68 7.90
CA GLY A 44 0.79 9.56 9.07
C GLY A 44 1.35 8.84 10.30
N TRP A 45 0.90 7.61 10.56
CA TRP A 45 1.48 6.77 11.63
C TRP A 45 2.96 6.48 11.38
N GLY A 46 3.34 6.09 10.16
CA GLY A 46 4.74 5.88 9.80
C GLY A 46 5.61 7.11 10.05
N LEU A 47 5.17 8.29 9.59
CA LEU A 47 5.85 9.55 9.83
C LEU A 47 5.95 9.88 11.33
N TYR A 48 4.88 9.68 12.09
CA TYR A 48 4.90 9.94 13.53
C TYR A 48 5.89 9.02 14.25
N LEU A 49 5.86 7.71 13.97
CA LEU A 49 6.74 6.74 14.62
C LEU A 49 8.22 6.94 14.25
N LEU A 50 8.51 7.20 12.97
CA LEU A 50 9.89 7.35 12.50
C LEU A 50 10.47 8.74 12.76
N VAL A 51 9.70 9.80 12.50
CA VAL A 51 10.21 11.19 12.52
C VAL A 51 9.99 11.85 13.88
N ARG A 52 8.86 11.58 14.55
CA ARG A 52 8.55 12.21 15.84
C ARG A 52 8.99 11.36 17.03
N GLN A 53 8.82 10.04 16.96
CA GLN A 53 9.22 9.11 18.02
C GLN A 53 10.62 8.51 17.81
N HIS A 54 11.25 8.77 16.66
CA HIS A 54 12.61 8.29 16.34
C HIS A 54 12.79 6.78 16.54
N LEU A 55 11.74 6.00 16.29
CA LEU A 55 11.81 4.55 16.39
C LEU A 55 12.61 3.98 15.23
N PRO A 56 13.44 2.94 15.45
CA PRO A 56 13.99 2.13 14.38
C PRO A 56 12.87 1.62 13.46
N VAL A 57 13.18 1.47 12.18
CA VAL A 57 12.20 1.08 11.15
C VAL A 57 11.56 -0.26 11.49
N GLU A 58 12.35 -1.21 11.97
CA GLU A 58 11.93 -2.54 12.36
C GLU A 58 10.90 -2.46 13.50
N ARG A 59 11.17 -1.60 14.50
CA ARG A 59 10.28 -1.42 15.65
C ARG A 59 8.98 -0.72 15.27
N ALA A 60 9.05 0.26 14.37
CA ALA A 60 7.85 0.90 13.83
C ALA A 60 6.99 -0.10 13.03
N ALA A 61 7.60 -0.99 12.26
CA ALA A 61 6.91 -2.04 11.51
C ALA A 61 6.22 -3.06 12.45
N GLU A 62 6.90 -3.46 13.53
CA GLU A 62 6.31 -4.33 14.57
C GLU A 62 5.07 -3.70 15.21
N LEU A 63 5.15 -2.44 15.64
CA LEU A 63 4.02 -1.73 16.24
C LEU A 63 2.86 -1.57 15.26
N LEU A 64 3.13 -1.23 14.00
CA LEU A 64 2.09 -1.14 12.99
C LEU A 64 1.44 -2.49 12.72
N ARG A 65 2.20 -3.59 12.77
CA ARG A 65 1.64 -4.94 12.69
C ARG A 65 0.74 -5.27 13.88
N GLU A 66 1.12 -4.91 15.09
CA GLU A 66 0.30 -5.11 16.28
C GLU A 66 -0.99 -4.28 16.23
N LEU A 67 -0.91 -3.04 15.75
CA LEU A 67 -2.05 -2.13 15.62
C LEU A 67 -3.01 -2.53 14.50
N THR A 68 -2.50 -3.03 13.38
CA THR A 68 -3.31 -3.30 12.17
C THR A 68 -3.63 -4.78 11.94
N GLY A 69 -2.93 -5.68 12.65
CA GLY A 69 -2.95 -7.11 12.41
C GLY A 69 -2.28 -7.55 11.10
N ARG A 70 -1.57 -6.65 10.39
CA ARG A 70 -0.96 -6.94 9.08
C ARG A 70 0.51 -6.55 9.01
N VAL A 71 1.31 -7.35 8.31
CA VAL A 71 2.69 -7.00 7.97
C VAL A 71 2.67 -5.95 6.86
N LEU A 72 3.38 -4.84 7.08
CA LEU A 72 3.54 -3.78 6.09
C LEU A 72 4.92 -3.89 5.45
N SER A 73 4.98 -3.76 4.12
CA SER A 73 6.23 -3.58 3.39
C SER A 73 6.79 -2.17 3.64
N THR A 74 8.11 -2.03 3.70
CA THR A 74 8.80 -0.73 3.85
C THR A 74 8.84 0.10 2.56
N GLY A 75 8.46 -0.47 1.41
CA GLY A 75 8.50 0.17 0.10
C GLY A 75 8.83 -0.83 -0.99
#